data_AF-A0A3D3QJQ2-F1
#
_entry.id   AF-A0A3D3QJQ2-F1
#
_cell.length_a   1.000
_cell.length_b   1.000
_cell.length_c   1.000
_cell.angle_alpha   90.00
_cell.angle_beta   90.00
_cell.angle_gamma   90.00
#
_symmetry.space_group_name_H-M   'P 1'
#
loop_
_entity.id
_entity.type
_entity.pdbx_description
1 polymer ?
#
loop_
_entity_poly.entity_id
_entity_poly.type
_entity_poly.pdbx_seq_one_letter_code
_entity_poly.pdbx_strand_id
1 'polypeptide(L)'
;MRPDLQLIEELGLSRTDRVHTVRLTVADQELAYPDSLLVQEGDYIQFVSDDWFLHEVRFDSTAMSKHAWEFMVLNNQAASPPLLQHGARFLISFVDASPGVYPFLLEGNREPGSGVIVVASPSGIP
;
A
#
# COMPACT_ATOMS: atom_id res chain seq x y z
N MET A 1 -4.64 -12.33 -0.43
CA MET A 1 -4.28 -13.46 0.45
C MET A 1 -4.90 -13.24 1.83
N ARG A 2 -4.93 -14.25 2.71
CA ARG A 2 -5.27 -14.06 4.13
C ARG A 2 -4.03 -13.53 4.87
N PRO A 3 -4.18 -12.74 5.96
CA PRO A 3 -3.05 -12.26 6.75
C PRO A 3 -2.24 -13.45 7.29
N ASP A 4 -0.91 -13.30 7.36
CA ASP A 4 -0.05 -14.26 8.06
C ASP A 4 -0.16 -14.10 9.58
N LEU A 5 0.34 -15.08 10.33
CA LEU A 5 0.22 -15.12 11.80
C LEU A 5 0.78 -13.87 12.48
N GLN A 6 1.86 -13.31 11.94
CA GLN A 6 2.47 -12.09 12.46
C GLN A 6 1.53 -10.89 12.31
N LEU A 7 0.92 -10.69 11.13
CA LEU A 7 -0.06 -9.63 10.91
C LEU A 7 -1.30 -9.77 11.81
N ILE A 8 -1.77 -11.00 12.03
CA ILE A 8 -2.93 -11.28 12.91
C ILE A 8 -2.62 -10.87 14.35
N GLU A 9 -1.44 -11.22 14.87
CA GLU A 9 -1.06 -11.02 16.26
C GLU A 9 -0.65 -9.58 16.57
N GLU A 10 0.09 -8.92 15.67
CA GLU A 10 0.61 -7.56 15.89
C GLU A 10 -0.44 -6.47 15.63
N LEU A 11 -1.40 -6.72 14.73
CA LEU A 11 -2.31 -5.68 14.23
C LEU A 11 -3.79 -6.01 14.49
N GLY A 12 -4.07 -7.11 15.19
CA GLY A 12 -5.43 -7.52 15.54
C GLY A 12 -6.28 -7.95 14.34
N LEU A 13 -5.63 -8.29 13.22
CA LEU A 13 -6.34 -8.69 12.01
C LEU A 13 -7.06 -10.02 12.21
N SER A 14 -8.28 -10.10 11.70
CA SER A 14 -9.06 -11.32 11.65
C SER A 14 -8.62 -12.20 10.47
N ARG A 15 -8.92 -13.50 10.56
CA ARG A 15 -8.70 -14.43 9.44
C ARG A 15 -9.57 -14.14 8.20
N THR A 16 -10.56 -13.26 8.34
CA THR A 16 -11.45 -12.83 7.27
C THR A 16 -10.96 -11.60 6.54
N ASP A 17 -9.97 -10.89 7.09
CA ASP A 17 -9.42 -9.69 6.45
C ASP A 17 -8.67 -10.07 5.18
N ARG A 18 -8.81 -9.22 4.16
CA ARG A 18 -8.18 -9.42 2.85
C ARG A 18 -6.90 -8.60 2.80
N VAL A 19 -5.77 -9.28 2.76
CA VAL A 19 -4.45 -8.64 2.65
C VAL A 19 -3.89 -8.88 1.26
N HIS A 20 -3.62 -7.80 0.53
CA HIS A 20 -2.90 -7.81 -0.73
C HIS A 20 -1.42 -7.50 -0.47
N THR A 21 -0.53 -8.15 -1.22
CA THR A 21 0.92 -7.99 -1.03
C THR A 21 1.51 -7.35 -2.27
N VAL A 22 2.22 -6.24 -2.07
CA VAL A 22 3.09 -5.61 -3.05
C VAL A 22 4.53 -5.88 -2.63
N ARG A 23 5.28 -6.57 -3.47
CA ARG A 23 6.72 -6.79 -3.26
C ARG A 23 7.50 -5.61 -3.83
N LEU A 24 8.43 -5.10 -3.05
CA LEU A 24 9.34 -4.03 -3.43
C LEU A 24 10.70 -4.63 -3.76
N THR A 25 11.27 -4.23 -4.89
CA THR A 25 12.63 -4.61 -5.27
C THR A 25 13.26 -3.55 -6.16
N VAL A 26 14.54 -3.71 -6.45
CA VAL A 26 15.32 -2.80 -7.28
C VAL A 26 15.89 -3.52 -8.49
N ALA A 27 15.84 -2.88 -9.65
CA ALA A 27 16.67 -3.21 -10.81
C ALA A 27 17.49 -1.97 -11.25
N ASP A 28 17.17 -1.38 -12.40
CA ASP A 28 17.69 -0.06 -12.79
C ASP A 28 16.92 1.08 -12.11
N GLN A 29 15.71 0.79 -11.63
CA GLN A 29 14.81 1.67 -10.89
C GLN A 29 14.14 0.90 -9.73
N GLU A 30 13.43 1.61 -8.87
CA GLU A 30 12.53 1.01 -7.87
C GLU A 30 11.32 0.36 -8.57
N LEU A 31 10.90 -0.82 -8.08
CA LEU A 31 9.84 -1.64 -8.67
C LEU A 31 8.86 -2.16 -7.60
N ALA A 32 7.56 -2.16 -7.96
CA ALA A 32 6.50 -2.81 -7.20
C ALA A 32 5.94 -4.00 -8.00
N TYR A 33 5.67 -5.12 -7.33
CA TYR A 33 4.96 -6.25 -7.92
C TYR A 33 3.82 -6.77 -7.02
N PRO A 34 2.55 -6.67 -7.45
CA PRO A 34 2.09 -5.93 -8.63
C PRO A 34 2.25 -4.41 -8.44
N ASP A 35 2.45 -3.69 -9.54
CA ASP A 35 2.48 -2.21 -9.57
C ASP A 35 1.06 -1.59 -9.61
N SER A 36 0.05 -2.41 -9.86
CA SER A 36 -1.34 -2.02 -9.99
C SER A 36 -2.24 -3.00 -9.25
N LEU A 37 -3.08 -2.47 -8.37
CA LEU A 37 -4.02 -3.26 -7.56
C LEU A 37 -5.43 -2.69 -7.64
N LEU A 38 -6.40 -3.57 -7.85
CA LEU A 38 -7.81 -3.29 -7.62
C LEU A 38 -8.21 -3.91 -6.28
N VAL A 39 -8.65 -3.08 -5.33
CA VAL A 39 -9.04 -3.49 -3.98
C VAL A 39 -10.45 -3.00 -3.65
N GLN A 40 -11.01 -3.52 -2.57
CA GLN A 40 -12.27 -3.04 -2.01
C GLN A 40 -12.03 -2.24 -0.73
N GLU A 41 -13.00 -1.42 -0.36
CA GLU A 41 -13.07 -0.86 0.99
C GLU A 41 -12.97 -1.98 2.05
N GLY A 42 -12.20 -1.74 3.10
CA GLY A 42 -11.90 -2.71 4.16
C GLY A 42 -10.74 -3.65 3.86
N ASP A 43 -10.16 -3.61 2.66
CA ASP A 43 -8.96 -4.39 2.36
C ASP A 43 -7.72 -3.77 3.03
N TYR A 44 -6.67 -4.58 3.15
CA TYR A 44 -5.36 -4.17 3.62
C TYR A 44 -4.33 -4.40 2.53
N ILE A 45 -3.32 -3.55 2.47
CA ILE A 45 -2.21 -3.69 1.54
C ILE A 45 -0.92 -3.67 2.33
N GLN A 46 -0.12 -4.73 2.20
CA GLN A 46 1.24 -4.77 2.72
C GLN A 46 2.23 -4.55 1.58
N PHE A 47 3.08 -3.55 1.74
CA PHE A 47 4.31 -3.42 0.98
C PHE A 47 5.41 -4.18 1.71
N VAL A 48 6.17 -5.02 1.01
CA VAL A 48 7.20 -5.88 1.60
C VAL A 48 8.48 -5.78 0.78
N SER A 49 9.59 -5.43 1.43
CA SER A 49 10.91 -5.47 0.79
C SER A 49 11.30 -6.91 0.45
N ASP A 50 11.57 -7.20 -0.81
CA ASP A 50 11.98 -8.52 -1.33
C ASP A 50 13.50 -8.60 -1.54
N ASP A 51 14.23 -7.52 -1.25
CA ASP A 51 15.68 -7.45 -1.28
C ASP A 51 16.26 -6.68 -0.06
N TRP A 52 17.54 -6.31 -0.13
CA TRP A 52 18.27 -5.64 0.96
C TRP A 52 18.47 -4.13 0.73
N PHE A 53 17.80 -3.54 -0.27
CA PHE A 53 17.85 -2.11 -0.50
C PHE A 53 16.86 -1.35 0.40
N LEU A 54 17.14 -0.06 0.58
CA LEU A 54 16.21 0.87 1.19
C LEU A 54 15.06 1.12 0.22
N HIS A 55 13.83 1.02 0.72
CA HIS A 55 12.64 1.49 0.03
C HIS A 55 11.82 2.44 0.91
N GLU A 56 11.20 3.44 0.28
CA GLU A 56 10.18 4.31 0.86
C GLU A 56 8.96 4.34 -0.08
N VAL A 57 7.78 4.13 0.48
CA VAL A 57 6.50 4.25 -0.24
C VAL A 57 5.87 5.59 0.14
N ARG A 58 5.49 6.41 -0.85
CA ARG A 58 4.88 7.72 -0.62
C ARG A 58 3.66 7.94 -1.50
N PHE A 59 2.60 8.50 -0.94
CA PHE A 59 1.41 8.89 -1.70
C PHE A 59 1.45 10.37 -2.07
N ASP A 60 1.01 10.69 -3.27
CA ASP A 60 1.04 12.05 -3.81
C ASP A 60 -0.36 12.69 -3.79
N SER A 61 -0.49 13.76 -3.00
CA SER A 61 -1.70 14.57 -2.90
C SER A 61 -2.17 15.18 -4.24
N THR A 62 -1.26 15.47 -5.17
CA THR A 62 -1.59 16.16 -6.43
C THR A 62 -2.32 15.26 -7.42
N ALA A 63 -2.14 13.94 -7.30
CA ALA A 63 -2.72 12.93 -8.15
C ALA A 63 -3.92 12.21 -7.49
N MET A 64 -4.37 12.70 -6.34
CA MET A 64 -5.47 12.12 -5.55
C MET A 64 -6.66 13.07 -5.46
N SER A 65 -7.84 12.50 -5.22
CA SER A 65 -8.97 13.31 -4.78
C SER A 65 -8.70 13.86 -3.37
N LYS A 66 -9.30 15.00 -3.04
CA LYS A 66 -9.17 15.60 -1.70
C LYS A 66 -9.53 14.62 -0.57
N HIS A 67 -10.65 13.90 -0.71
CA HIS A 67 -11.10 12.91 0.28
C HIS A 67 -10.12 11.75 0.44
N ALA A 68 -9.57 11.24 -0.68
CA ALA A 68 -8.58 10.18 -0.65
C ALA A 68 -7.28 10.64 0.03
N TRP A 69 -6.82 11.86 -0.24
CA TRP A 69 -5.64 12.42 0.42
C TRP A 69 -5.87 12.63 1.92
N GLU A 70 -7.00 13.23 2.31
CA GLU A 70 -7.37 13.41 3.72
C GLU A 70 -7.41 12.07 4.47
N PHE A 71 -7.96 11.02 3.85
CA PHE A 71 -7.94 9.66 4.39
C PHE A 71 -6.52 9.16 4.66
N MET A 72 -5.59 9.33 3.72
CA MET A 72 -4.19 8.89 3.91
C MET A 72 -3.49 9.64 5.05
N VAL A 73 -3.73 10.94 5.17
CA VAL A 73 -3.11 11.78 6.21
C VAL A 73 -3.71 11.48 7.59
N LEU A 74 -5.03 11.41 7.70
CA LEU A 74 -5.72 11.17 8.98
C LEU A 74 -5.37 9.80 9.58
N ASN A 75 -5.10 8.80 8.74
CA ASN A 75 -4.69 7.47 9.17
C ASN A 75 -3.16 7.29 9.25
N ASN A 76 -2.38 8.36 9.10
CA ASN A 76 -0.92 8.35 9.15
C ASN A 76 -0.27 7.30 8.21
N GLN A 77 -0.83 7.17 7.01
CA GLN A 77 -0.42 6.17 6.00
C GLN A 77 0.04 6.80 4.68
N ALA A 78 0.21 8.12 4.65
CA ALA A 78 0.67 8.85 3.46
C ALA A 78 2.12 8.56 3.04
N ALA A 79 2.95 8.06 3.97
CA ALA A 79 4.30 7.61 3.68
C ALA A 79 4.71 6.47 4.61
N SER A 80 5.54 5.56 4.13
CA SER A 80 6.15 4.53 4.96
C SER A 80 7.29 5.10 5.80
N PRO A 81 7.62 4.49 6.95
CA PRO A 81 9.00 4.60 7.45
C PRO A 81 9.98 3.99 6.43
N PRO A 82 11.28 4.34 6.50
CA PRO A 82 12.32 3.68 5.70
C PRO A 82 12.31 2.16 5.92
N LEU A 83 12.14 1.39 4.84
CA LEU A 83 12.15 -0.08 4.86
C LEU A 83 13.58 -0.56 4.58
N LEU A 84 14.34 -0.82 5.65
CA LEU A 84 15.81 -0.98 5.59
C LEU A 84 16.32 -2.41 5.42
N GLN A 85 15.44 -3.41 5.49
CA GLN A 85 15.86 -4.81 5.53
C GLN A 85 14.92 -5.70 4.71
N HIS A 86 15.44 -6.82 4.25
CA HIS A 86 14.64 -7.85 3.60
C HIS A 86 13.49 -8.29 4.51
N GLY A 87 12.28 -8.31 3.96
CA GLY A 87 11.06 -8.63 4.69
C GLY A 87 10.51 -7.51 5.57
N ALA A 88 11.10 -6.31 5.59
CA ALA A 88 10.49 -5.13 6.20
C ALA A 88 9.13 -4.85 5.55
N ARG A 89 8.16 -4.42 6.37
CA ARG A 89 6.77 -4.28 5.94
C ARG A 89 6.20 -2.91 6.28
N PHE A 90 5.38 -2.40 5.38
CA PHE A 90 4.51 -1.26 5.61
C PHE A 90 3.07 -1.68 5.30
N LEU A 91 2.20 -1.68 6.31
CA LEU A 91 0.79 -2.04 6.16
C LEU A 91 -0.08 -0.79 6.07
N ILE A 92 -0.99 -0.80 5.11
CA ILE A 92 -2.00 0.24 4.91
C ILE A 92 -3.39 -0.38 5.07
N SER A 93 -4.26 0.32 5.78
CA SER A 93 -5.69 -0.02 5.90
C SER A 93 -6.50 0.77 4.87
N PHE A 94 -7.44 0.11 4.22
CA PHE A 94 -8.48 0.75 3.40
C PHE A 94 -9.88 0.63 4.04
N VAL A 95 -9.96 0.38 5.35
CA VAL A 95 -11.21 0.51 6.12
C VAL A 95 -11.70 1.96 6.02
N ASP A 96 -12.97 2.16 5.69
CA ASP A 96 -13.60 3.47 5.45
C ASP A 96 -12.92 4.30 4.34
N ALA A 97 -12.13 3.67 3.47
CA ALA A 97 -11.48 4.37 2.36
C ALA A 97 -12.50 4.86 1.34
N SER A 98 -12.29 6.08 0.85
CA SER A 98 -13.07 6.60 -0.28
C SER A 98 -12.75 5.83 -1.55
N PRO A 99 -13.75 5.47 -2.38
CA PRO A 99 -13.48 4.95 -3.72
C PRO A 99 -12.63 5.91 -4.54
N GLY A 100 -11.73 5.37 -5.36
CA GLY A 100 -10.88 6.18 -6.21
C GLY A 100 -9.45 5.66 -6.34
N VAL A 101 -8.59 6.53 -6.83
CA VAL A 101 -7.20 6.22 -7.17
C VAL A 101 -6.26 6.74 -6.09
N TYR A 102 -5.35 5.87 -5.67
CA TYR A 102 -4.31 6.09 -4.66
C TYR A 102 -2.95 5.77 -5.30
N PRO A 103 -2.39 6.71 -6.08
CA PRO A 103 -1.07 6.55 -6.68
C PRO A 103 0.01 6.64 -5.60
N PHE A 104 1.03 5.79 -5.72
CA PHE A 104 2.20 5.83 -4.86
C PHE A 104 3.48 5.92 -5.69
N LEU A 105 4.47 6.58 -5.10
CA LEU A 105 5.85 6.63 -5.55
C LEU A 105 6.67 5.68 -4.70
N LEU A 106 7.65 5.05 -5.34
CA LEU A 106 8.71 4.30 -4.70
C LEU A 106 10.00 5.10 -4.82
N GLU A 107 10.56 5.44 -3.68
CA GLU A 107 11.84 6.13 -3.59
C GLU A 107 12.85 5.26 -2.83
N GLY A 108 14.12 5.47 -3.11
CA GLY A 108 15.18 4.64 -2.55
C GLY A 108 16.54 5.00 -3.12
N ASN A 109 17.34 3.99 -3.42
CA ASN A 109 18.71 4.20 -3.88
C ASN A 109 18.83 4.31 -5.41
N ARG A 110 17.76 4.03 -6.16
CA ARG A 110 17.74 4.09 -7.64
C ARG A 110 16.74 5.12 -8.15
N GLU A 111 16.59 5.17 -9.47
CA GLU A 111 15.54 5.96 -10.12
C GLU A 111 14.17 5.62 -9.52
N PRO A 112 13.32 6.63 -9.25
CA PRO A 112 12.02 6.40 -8.62
C PRO A 112 11.11 5.49 -9.45
N GLY A 113 10.38 4.64 -8.75
CA GLY A 113 9.31 3.82 -9.28
C GLY A 113 7.95 4.42 -8.97
N SER A 114 6.89 3.86 -9.54
CA SER A 114 5.53 4.21 -9.16
C SER A 114 4.59 3.02 -9.30
N GLY A 115 3.44 3.15 -8.68
CA GLY A 115 2.33 2.23 -8.86
C GLY A 115 1.02 2.86 -8.42
N VAL A 116 -0.05 2.08 -8.49
CA VAL A 116 -1.40 2.57 -8.25
C VAL A 116 -2.26 1.55 -7.54
N ILE A 117 -2.98 2.02 -6.53
CA ILE A 117 -4.05 1.28 -5.88
C ILE A 117 -5.37 1.92 -6.27
N VAL A 118 -6.31 1.11 -6.74
CA VAL A 118 -7.67 1.55 -7.09
C VAL A 118 -8.63 0.91 -6.10
N VAL A 119 -9.30 1.74 -5.31
CA VAL A 119 -10.40 1.30 -4.44
C VAL A 119 -11.69 1.35 -5.26
N ALA A 120 -12.29 0.17 -5.47
CA ALA A 120 -13.51 0.05 -6.23
C ALA A 120 -14.66 0.81 -5.56
N SER A 121 -15.47 1.51 -6.35
CA SER A 121 -16.76 2.00 -5.85
C SER A 121 -17.60 0.81 -5.41
N PRO A 122 -18.29 0.89 -4.26
CA PRO A 122 -19.31 -0.09 -3.94
C PRO A 122 -20.26 -0.14 -5.13
N SER A 123 -20.44 -1.33 -5.70
CA SER A 123 -21.31 -1.52 -6.85
C SER A 123 -22.70 -1.08 -6.41
N GLY A 124 -23.13 0.12 -6.82
CA GLY A 124 -24.47 0.58 -6.57
C GLY A 124 -25.41 -0.42 -7.20
N ILE A 125 -26.18 -1.14 -6.38
CA ILE A 125 -27.44 -1.68 -6.85
C ILE A 125 -28.31 -0.44 -7.12
N PRO A 126 -28.79 -0.23 -8.35
CA PRO A 126 -29.65 0.90 -8.68
C PRO A 126 -30.96 0.89 -7.88
#